data_AF-A0A1V6H6F6-F1
#
_entry.id   AF-A0A1V6H6F6-F1
#
_cell.length_a   1.000
_cell.length_b   1.000
_cell.length_c   1.000
_cell.angle_alpha   90.00
_cell.angle_beta   90.00
_cell.angle_gamma   90.00
#
_symmetry.space_group_name_H-M   'P 1'
#
loop_
_entity.id
_entity.type
_entity.pdbx_description
1 polymer ?
#
loop_
_entity_poly.entity_id
_entity_poly.type
_entity_poly.pdbx_seq_one_letter_code
_entity_poly.pdbx_strand_id
1 'polypeptide(L)'
;MVILLRQLGIPVRIVNGFAGGIYNEYGDYFALRKSDAHSWVEVYFPDNGWVTFDPTPPAFLTSRTSPGLLASLMEAMDAVQLAWYRWVVEYNLEKQISFLSALFSLKKDNENSFTGANSLTRNDIRQLWYRLKALPWGYFGLALLLIPPLGIVFVRLLRTPKKKKLGDQRDPAVKAYNQLRRELKSKGYIKAPTETQLDFAKRVGAENPELYDHLMTTTWAYLEAVFNPKS
;
A
#
# COMPACT_ATOMS: atom_id res chain seq x y z
N MET A 1 -8.08 -17.24 46.92
CA MET A 1 -8.99 -16.45 47.80
C MET A 1 -10.41 -17.00 47.83
N VAL A 2 -11.15 -17.02 46.70
CA VAL A 2 -12.56 -17.49 46.63
C VAL A 2 -12.81 -18.82 47.33
N ILE A 3 -11.97 -19.83 47.06
CA ILE A 3 -12.11 -21.17 47.65
C ILE A 3 -12.04 -21.13 49.19
N LEU A 4 -11.11 -20.35 49.74
CA LEU A 4 -10.91 -20.24 51.19
C LEU A 4 -12.10 -19.57 51.89
N LEU A 5 -12.67 -18.52 51.28
CA LEU A 5 -13.85 -17.86 51.81
C LEU A 5 -15.11 -18.74 51.75
N ARG A 6 -15.26 -19.55 50.70
CA ARG A 6 -16.36 -20.53 50.61
C ARG A 6 -16.27 -21.63 51.67
N GLN A 7 -15.05 -22.08 52.00
CA GLN A 7 -14.84 -23.05 53.09
C GLN A 7 -15.27 -22.50 54.46
N LEU A 8 -15.17 -21.19 54.65
CA LEU A 8 -15.63 -20.50 55.87
C LEU A 8 -17.13 -20.16 55.85
N GLY A 9 -17.88 -20.59 54.84
CA GLY A 9 -19.31 -20.31 54.71
C GLY A 9 -19.65 -18.86 54.31
N ILE A 10 -18.65 -18.08 53.89
CA ILE A 10 -18.84 -16.68 53.49
C ILE A 10 -19.29 -16.64 52.03
N PRO A 11 -20.44 -16.00 51.68
CA PRO A 11 -20.87 -15.88 50.30
C PRO A 11 -19.89 -15.02 49.48
N VAL A 12 -19.37 -15.60 48.39
CA VAL A 12 -18.33 -14.99 47.56
C VAL A 12 -18.50 -15.39 46.09
N ARG A 13 -18.24 -14.44 45.18
CA ARG A 13 -18.24 -14.64 43.72
C ARG A 13 -16.96 -14.13 43.07
N ILE A 14 -16.62 -14.73 41.93
CA ILE A 14 -15.56 -14.25 41.05
C ILE A 14 -16.18 -13.36 39.97
N VAL A 15 -15.53 -12.25 39.66
CA VAL A 15 -15.94 -11.34 38.59
C VAL A 15 -14.80 -11.23 37.59
N ASN A 16 -15.13 -11.36 36.30
CA ASN A 16 -14.20 -11.22 35.20
C ASN A 16 -14.51 -9.93 34.46
N GLY A 17 -13.49 -9.13 34.17
CA GLY A 17 -13.62 -7.88 33.45
C GLY A 17 -12.27 -7.41 32.93
N PHE A 18 -12.13 -6.09 32.83
CA PHE A 18 -10.88 -5.44 32.48
C PHE A 18 -10.50 -4.48 33.60
N ALA A 19 -9.23 -4.46 33.99
CA ALA A 19 -8.71 -3.55 35.00
C ALA A 19 -7.55 -2.73 34.40
N GLY A 20 -7.63 -1.40 34.56
CA GLY A 20 -6.67 -0.45 33.98
C GLY A 20 -7.20 0.15 32.67
N GLY A 21 -6.34 0.17 31.65
CA GLY A 21 -6.57 0.85 30.37
C GLY A 21 -5.65 2.06 30.20
N ILE A 22 -5.24 2.31 28.96
CA ILE A 22 -4.39 3.47 28.62
C ILE A 22 -5.30 4.56 28.08
N TYR A 23 -5.28 5.72 28.72
CA TYR A 23 -6.00 6.88 28.23
C TYR A 23 -5.32 7.40 26.95
N ASN A 24 -6.08 7.50 25.86
CA ASN A 24 -5.58 8.02 24.60
C ASN A 24 -6.05 9.47 24.42
N GLU A 25 -5.11 10.41 24.60
CA GLU A 25 -5.37 11.86 24.48
C GLU A 25 -5.80 12.28 23.06
N TYR A 26 -5.43 11.52 22.02
CA TYR A 26 -5.74 11.87 20.63
C TYR A 26 -7.17 11.48 20.22
N GLY A 27 -7.77 10.52 20.93
CA GLY A 27 -9.08 9.97 20.61
C GLY A 27 -10.15 10.21 21.67
N ASP A 28 -9.78 10.76 22.83
CA ASP A 28 -10.66 10.95 23.99
C ASP A 28 -11.37 9.64 24.41
N TYR A 29 -10.60 8.55 24.50
CA TYR A 29 -11.11 7.25 24.92
C TYR A 29 -10.08 6.46 25.73
N PHE A 30 -10.57 5.52 26.56
CA PHE A 30 -9.74 4.53 27.23
C PHE A 30 -9.55 3.31 26.32
N ALA A 31 -8.30 3.02 25.96
CA ALA A 31 -7.96 1.81 25.21
C ALA A 31 -7.85 0.63 26.18
N LEU A 32 -8.76 -0.33 26.06
CA LEU A 32 -8.74 -1.60 26.77
C LEU A 32 -8.21 -2.69 25.83
N ARG A 33 -7.10 -3.34 26.19
CA ARG A 33 -6.52 -4.43 25.40
C ARG A 33 -6.92 -5.78 25.99
N LYS A 34 -6.86 -6.85 25.17
CA LYS A 34 -7.07 -8.24 25.64
C LYS A 34 -6.13 -8.61 26.78
N SER A 35 -4.94 -8.02 26.80
CA SER A 35 -3.94 -8.19 27.86
C SER A 35 -4.36 -7.61 29.22
N ASP A 36 -5.40 -6.77 29.25
CA ASP A 36 -5.89 -6.08 30.45
C ASP A 36 -7.10 -6.79 31.07
N ALA A 37 -7.43 -7.98 30.55
CA ALA A 37 -8.41 -8.88 31.15
C ALA A 37 -7.96 -9.25 32.56
N HIS A 38 -8.81 -9.01 33.54
CA HIS A 38 -8.52 -9.16 34.95
C HIS A 38 -9.69 -9.77 35.70
N SER A 39 -9.39 -10.48 36.78
CA SER A 39 -10.38 -11.15 37.62
C SER A 39 -10.21 -10.72 39.06
N TRP A 40 -11.29 -10.22 39.66
CA TRP A 40 -11.34 -9.87 41.08
C TRP A 40 -12.42 -10.69 41.80
N VAL A 41 -12.45 -10.54 43.12
CA VAL A 41 -13.34 -11.27 44.02
C VAL A 41 -14.30 -10.30 44.69
N GLU A 42 -15.57 -10.67 44.81
CA GLU A 42 -16.54 -9.91 45.59
C GLU A 42 -17.09 -10.76 46.72
N VAL A 43 -17.07 -10.20 47.93
CA VAL A 43 -17.48 -10.87 49.17
C VAL A 43 -18.72 -10.17 49.71
N TYR A 44 -19.75 -10.93 50.08
CA TYR A 44 -20.98 -10.38 50.62
C TYR A 44 -20.88 -10.19 52.14
N PHE A 45 -21.16 -8.96 52.59
CA PHE A 45 -21.32 -8.63 54.00
C PHE A 45 -22.76 -8.18 54.26
N PRO A 46 -23.43 -8.67 55.32
CA PRO A 46 -24.82 -8.33 55.61
C PRO A 46 -25.10 -6.82 55.70
N ASP A 47 -24.15 -6.05 56.26
CA ASP A 47 -24.32 -4.60 56.48
C ASP A 47 -23.89 -3.74 55.27
N ASN A 48 -23.07 -4.27 54.36
CA ASN A 48 -22.39 -3.51 53.31
C ASN A 48 -22.66 -4.02 51.89
N GLY A 49 -23.35 -5.15 51.73
CA GLY A 49 -23.58 -5.79 50.43
C GLY A 49 -22.31 -6.41 49.85
N TRP A 50 -22.18 -6.37 48.52
CA TRP A 50 -21.02 -6.92 47.81
C TRP A 50 -19.84 -5.96 47.86
N VAL A 51 -18.73 -6.40 48.48
CA VAL A 51 -17.49 -5.63 48.62
C VAL A 51 -16.40 -6.26 47.77
N THR A 52 -15.69 -5.43 46.99
CA THR A 52 -14.64 -5.83 46.06
C THR A 52 -13.31 -6.04 46.78
N PHE A 53 -12.68 -7.19 46.53
CA PHE A 53 -11.33 -7.54 46.95
C PHE A 53 -10.51 -8.03 45.76
N ASP A 54 -9.33 -7.45 45.56
CA ASP A 54 -8.36 -7.93 44.58
C ASP A 54 -7.14 -8.50 45.31
N PRO A 55 -6.93 -9.84 45.27
CA PRO A 55 -5.75 -10.47 45.86
C PRO A 55 -4.48 -10.27 45.01
N THR A 56 -4.57 -9.63 43.84
CA THR A 56 -3.44 -9.39 42.94
C THR A 56 -2.63 -8.17 43.40
N PRO A 57 -1.29 -8.26 43.52
CA PRO A 57 -0.48 -7.13 43.95
C PRO A 57 -0.65 -5.91 43.01
N PRO A 58 -0.84 -4.69 43.53
CA PRO A 58 -1.07 -3.48 42.73
C PRO A 58 0.05 -3.19 41.71
N ALA A 59 1.26 -3.62 42.02
CA ALA A 59 2.44 -3.43 41.17
C ALA A 59 2.30 -4.08 39.77
N PHE A 60 1.46 -5.11 39.61
CA PHE A 60 1.22 -5.72 38.29
C PHE A 60 0.27 -4.89 37.40
N LEU A 61 -0.54 -4.01 38.00
CA LEU A 61 -1.50 -3.17 37.28
C LEU A 61 -0.89 -1.83 36.85
N THR A 62 0.12 -1.33 37.57
CA THR A 62 0.76 -0.02 37.32
C THR A 62 2.05 -0.07 36.49
N SER A 63 2.63 -1.24 36.27
CA SER A 63 3.97 -1.40 35.64
C SER A 63 3.97 -1.54 34.11
N ARG A 64 2.88 -1.16 33.42
CA ARG A 64 2.76 -1.29 31.95
C ARG A 64 2.93 0.00 31.15
N THR A 65 3.38 1.08 31.75
CA THR A 65 4.01 2.18 31.01
C THR A 65 5.40 1.71 30.61
N SER A 66 5.53 1.03 29.46
CA SER A 66 6.84 0.82 28.83
C SER A 66 7.23 2.14 28.15
N PRO A 67 8.17 2.93 28.70
CA PRO A 67 8.65 4.13 28.03
C PRO A 67 9.70 3.63 27.02
N GLY A 68 9.23 3.20 25.86
CA GLY A 68 10.08 2.66 24.80
C GLY A 68 9.67 3.17 23.44
N LEU A 69 10.64 3.54 22.60
CA LEU A 69 10.41 3.97 21.22
C LEU A 69 9.59 2.94 20.41
N LEU A 70 9.75 1.65 20.70
CA LEU A 70 8.98 0.57 20.09
C LEU A 70 7.51 0.54 20.55
N ALA A 71 7.23 0.90 21.81
CA ALA A 71 5.86 0.97 22.33
C ALA A 71 5.11 2.16 21.70
N SER A 72 5.78 3.31 21.56
CA SER A 72 5.22 4.48 20.85
C SER A 72 4.93 4.19 19.37
N LEU A 73 5.74 3.35 18.72
CA LEU A 73 5.50 2.94 17.34
C LEU A 73 4.28 2.01 17.21
N MET A 74 4.12 1.07 18.14
CA MET A 74 2.96 0.18 18.19
C MET A 74 1.67 0.94 18.53
N GLU A 75 1.71 1.91 19.44
CA GLU A 75 0.58 2.80 19.73
C GLU A 75 0.21 3.69 18.54
N ALA A 76 1.21 4.21 17.81
CA ALA A 76 0.99 4.95 16.57
C ALA A 76 0.32 4.06 15.50
N MET A 77 0.74 2.79 15.38
CA MET A 77 0.12 1.83 14.47
C MET A 77 -1.34 1.52 14.86
N ASP A 78 -1.62 1.29 16.15
CA ASP A 78 -2.99 1.09 16.66
C ASP A 78 -3.87 2.31 16.39
N ALA A 79 -3.36 3.52 16.64
CA ALA A 79 -4.07 4.78 16.37
C ALA A 79 -4.34 4.97 14.87
N VAL A 80 -3.39 4.62 14.00
CA VAL A 80 -3.55 4.63 12.54
C VAL A 80 -4.56 3.57 12.09
N GLN A 81 -4.55 2.39 12.69
CA GLN A 81 -5.50 1.32 12.38
C GLN A 81 -6.93 1.67 12.80
N LEU A 82 -7.11 2.31 13.96
CA LEU A 82 -8.40 2.82 14.42
C LEU A 82 -8.87 4.02 13.60
N ALA A 83 -7.97 4.92 13.19
CA ALA A 83 -8.29 5.97 12.25
C ALA A 83 -8.68 5.38 10.88
N TRP A 84 -7.97 4.38 10.39
CA TRP A 84 -8.34 3.69 9.15
C TRP A 84 -9.72 3.04 9.27
N TYR A 85 -9.99 2.32 10.36
CA TYR A 85 -11.29 1.69 10.58
C TYR A 85 -12.42 2.74 10.63
N ARG A 86 -12.22 3.81 11.40
CA ARG A 86 -13.21 4.89 11.59
C ARG A 86 -13.42 5.78 10.36
N TRP A 87 -12.40 5.98 9.52
CA TRP A 87 -12.46 6.91 8.38
C TRP A 87 -12.63 6.22 7.03
N VAL A 88 -12.23 4.94 6.91
CA VAL A 88 -12.26 4.17 5.66
C VAL A 88 -13.30 3.05 5.71
N VAL A 89 -13.50 2.39 6.86
CA VAL A 89 -14.40 1.24 6.98
C VAL A 89 -15.80 1.65 7.47
N GLU A 90 -15.91 2.64 8.37
CA GLU A 90 -17.19 3.19 8.85
C GLU A 90 -17.49 4.58 8.25
N TYR A 91 -18.31 4.62 7.19
CA TYR A 91 -19.06 5.79 6.66
C TYR A 91 -18.27 6.92 5.95
N ASN A 92 -18.63 7.44 4.78
CA ASN A 92 -19.88 7.36 4.01
C ASN A 92 -19.56 7.64 2.53
N LEU A 93 -20.06 6.81 1.60
CA LEU A 93 -19.86 6.96 0.15
C LEU A 93 -20.32 8.35 -0.36
N GLU A 94 -21.30 8.96 0.32
CA GLU A 94 -21.78 10.33 0.07
C GLU A 94 -20.69 11.40 0.26
N LYS A 95 -19.82 11.26 1.27
CA LYS A 95 -18.72 12.22 1.49
C LYS A 95 -17.63 12.05 0.43
N GLN A 96 -17.34 10.82 0.03
CA GLN A 96 -16.36 10.54 -1.04
C GLN A 96 -16.83 11.11 -2.39
N ILE A 97 -18.12 10.98 -2.72
CA ILE A 97 -18.67 11.57 -3.96
C ILE A 97 -18.60 13.10 -3.89
N SER A 98 -18.91 13.73 -2.75
CA SER A 98 -18.82 15.19 -2.60
C SER A 98 -17.39 15.75 -2.70
N PHE A 99 -16.40 14.98 -2.22
CA PHE A 99 -14.99 15.35 -2.27
C PHE A 99 -14.38 15.10 -3.65
N LEU A 100 -14.74 13.97 -4.30
CA LEU A 100 -14.40 13.73 -5.70
C LEU A 100 -15.01 14.80 -6.61
N SER A 101 -16.28 15.14 -6.43
CA SER A 101 -16.92 16.18 -7.24
C SER A 101 -16.29 17.55 -7.00
N ALA A 102 -15.88 17.88 -5.77
CA ALA A 102 -15.16 19.12 -5.45
C ALA A 102 -13.75 19.17 -6.07
N LEU A 103 -13.04 18.04 -6.12
CA LEU A 103 -11.73 17.92 -6.78
C LEU A 103 -11.83 17.96 -8.31
N PHE A 104 -12.83 17.30 -8.90
CA PHE A 104 -13.09 17.38 -10.33
C PHE A 104 -13.64 18.75 -10.76
N SER A 105 -14.26 19.51 -9.84
CA SER A 105 -14.67 20.90 -10.10
C SER A 105 -13.54 21.94 -9.97
N LEU A 106 -12.36 21.56 -9.44
CA LEU A 106 -11.18 22.45 -9.34
C LEU A 106 -10.39 22.57 -10.65
N LYS A 107 -10.79 21.85 -11.71
CA LYS A 107 -10.11 21.88 -13.00
C LYS A 107 -11.11 21.95 -14.15
N LYS A 108 -11.85 23.05 -14.25
CA LYS A 108 -12.43 23.48 -15.53
C LYS A 108 -12.78 24.97 -15.56
N ASP A 109 -11.76 25.78 -15.76
CA ASP A 109 -11.92 27.02 -16.54
C ASP A 109 -11.68 26.67 -18.01
N ASN A 110 -12.73 26.29 -18.73
CA ASN A 110 -12.96 26.77 -20.09
C ASN A 110 -14.40 26.45 -20.52
N GLU A 111 -14.97 27.44 -21.19
CA GLU A 111 -16.34 27.69 -21.59
C GLU A 111 -17.20 26.47 -22.00
N ASN A 112 -18.49 26.56 -21.67
CA ASN A 112 -19.65 25.84 -22.25
C ASN A 112 -20.03 24.47 -21.64
N SER A 113 -20.95 24.50 -20.66
CA SER A 113 -22.13 23.60 -20.45
C SER A 113 -22.61 23.72 -18.98
N PHE A 114 -23.72 24.42 -18.73
CA PHE A 114 -25.09 23.88 -18.63
C PHE A 114 -25.28 22.85 -17.48
N THR A 115 -25.41 23.34 -16.23
CA THR A 115 -26.54 23.10 -15.29
C THR A 115 -26.16 23.63 -13.90
N GLY A 116 -27.10 24.33 -13.25
CA GLY A 116 -26.87 25.07 -12.02
C GLY A 116 -26.53 24.21 -10.79
N ALA A 117 -25.51 24.62 -10.06
CA ALA A 117 -25.30 24.29 -8.65
C ALA A 117 -24.77 25.56 -7.96
N ASN A 118 -25.48 25.99 -6.91
CA ASN A 118 -25.36 27.29 -6.28
C ASN A 118 -23.95 27.60 -5.75
N SER A 119 -23.58 28.88 -5.86
CA SER A 119 -22.29 29.46 -5.48
C SER A 119 -21.89 29.17 -4.02
N LEU A 120 -20.74 28.52 -3.83
CA LEU A 120 -20.10 28.37 -2.53
C LEU A 120 -19.71 29.75 -1.97
N THR A 121 -20.21 30.08 -0.78
CA THR A 121 -19.94 31.38 -0.17
C THR A 121 -18.62 31.39 0.60
N ARG A 122 -18.01 32.58 0.74
CA ARG A 122 -16.73 32.80 1.45
C ARG A 122 -16.73 32.28 2.91
N ASN A 123 -17.92 32.10 3.49
CA ASN A 123 -18.10 31.56 4.84
C ASN A 123 -17.96 30.04 4.90
N ASP A 124 -18.34 29.31 3.83
CA ASP A 124 -18.16 27.84 3.74
C ASP A 124 -16.68 27.46 3.66
N ILE A 125 -15.90 28.25 2.92
CA ILE A 125 -14.44 28.10 2.78
C ILE A 125 -13.72 28.38 4.11
N ARG A 126 -14.20 29.35 4.90
CA ARG A 126 -13.65 29.65 6.22
C ARG A 126 -13.94 28.53 7.22
N GLN A 127 -15.15 27.98 7.25
CA GLN A 127 -15.47 26.86 8.15
C GLN A 127 -14.70 25.59 7.79
N LEU A 128 -14.45 25.35 6.50
CA LEU A 128 -13.58 24.27 6.03
C LEU A 128 -12.14 24.43 6.54
N TRP A 129 -11.62 25.66 6.55
CA TRP A 129 -10.28 25.99 7.07
C TRP A 129 -10.12 25.74 8.58
N TYR A 130 -11.16 25.97 9.40
CA TYR A 130 -11.12 25.68 10.84
C TYR A 130 -11.19 24.17 11.13
N ARG A 131 -12.02 23.43 10.37
CA ARG A 131 -12.09 21.96 10.46
C ARG A 131 -10.79 21.29 10.01
N LEU A 132 -10.11 21.86 9.02
CA LEU A 132 -8.78 21.42 8.57
C LEU A 132 -7.68 21.66 9.61
N LYS A 133 -7.72 22.75 10.39
CA LYS A 133 -6.74 23.02 11.47
C LYS A 133 -6.91 22.14 12.71
N ALA A 134 -8.10 21.57 12.92
CA ALA A 134 -8.39 20.67 14.05
C ALA A 134 -7.90 19.22 13.80
N LEU A 135 -7.51 18.88 12.57
CA LEU A 135 -6.82 17.63 12.28
C LEU A 135 -5.38 17.70 12.81
N PRO A 136 -4.83 16.65 13.42
CA PRO A 136 -3.46 16.68 13.94
C PRO A 136 -2.47 16.53 12.78
N TRP A 137 -2.10 17.66 12.16
CA TRP A 137 -1.23 17.77 10.98
C TRP A 137 0.12 17.05 11.14
N GLY A 138 0.59 16.85 12.37
CA GLY A 138 1.81 16.09 12.66
C GLY A 138 1.77 14.66 12.12
N TYR A 139 0.63 13.97 12.22
CA TYR A 139 0.51 12.57 11.82
C TYR A 139 0.16 12.40 10.34
N PHE A 140 -0.69 13.29 9.80
CA PHE A 140 -0.99 13.31 8.36
C PHE A 140 0.20 13.78 7.53
N GLY A 141 1.01 14.72 8.03
CA GLY A 141 2.26 15.13 7.39
C GLY A 141 3.27 13.98 7.31
N LEU A 142 3.39 13.19 8.37
CA LEU A 142 4.26 12.01 8.42
C LEU A 142 3.75 10.88 7.50
N ALA A 143 2.44 10.63 7.49
CA ALA A 143 1.83 9.67 6.58
C ALA A 143 1.99 10.08 5.09
N LEU A 144 1.79 11.37 4.76
CA LEU A 144 1.97 11.89 3.41
C LEU A 144 3.44 11.83 2.94
N LEU A 145 4.40 11.88 3.87
CA LEU A 145 5.83 11.75 3.58
C LEU A 145 6.26 10.29 3.37
N LEU A 146 5.58 9.33 4.01
CA LEU A 146 5.89 7.89 3.94
C LEU A 146 5.18 7.14 2.79
N ILE A 147 4.01 7.60 2.33
CA ILE A 147 3.28 7.00 1.20
C ILE A 147 4.06 7.04 -0.13
N PRO A 148 4.70 8.15 -0.54
CA PRO A 148 5.47 8.20 -1.78
C PRO A 148 6.66 7.21 -1.82
N PRO A 149 7.54 7.12 -0.80
CA PRO A 149 8.67 6.19 -0.84
C PRO A 149 8.21 4.72 -0.78
N LEU A 150 7.17 4.38 0.00
CA LEU A 150 6.60 3.02 -0.02
C LEU A 150 6.01 2.69 -1.39
N GLY A 151 5.30 3.63 -2.02
CA GLY A 151 4.75 3.47 -3.37
C GLY A 151 5.85 3.27 -4.42
N ILE A 152 6.96 4.01 -4.33
CA ILE A 152 8.11 3.84 -5.23
C ILE A 152 8.75 2.46 -5.06
N VAL A 153 8.94 2.00 -3.82
CA VAL A 153 9.50 0.67 -3.52
C VAL A 153 8.55 -0.43 -4.00
N PHE A 154 7.26 -0.30 -3.74
CA PHE A 154 6.24 -1.25 -4.17
C PHE A 154 6.12 -1.32 -5.71
N VAL A 155 6.17 -0.18 -6.40
CA VAL A 155 6.25 -0.13 -7.86
C VAL A 155 7.56 -0.71 -8.38
N ARG A 156 8.68 -0.55 -7.67
CA ARG A 156 9.96 -1.18 -8.03
C ARG A 156 9.92 -2.70 -7.84
N LEU A 157 9.27 -3.17 -6.78
CA LEU A 157 9.14 -4.58 -6.43
C LEU A 157 8.14 -5.30 -7.34
N LEU A 158 7.03 -4.64 -7.71
CA LEU A 158 6.05 -5.13 -8.69
C LEU A 158 6.44 -4.89 -10.14
N ARG A 159 7.47 -4.08 -10.40
CA ARG A 159 8.10 -4.04 -11.73
C ARG A 159 8.82 -5.36 -11.92
N THR A 160 8.07 -6.34 -12.41
CA THR A 160 8.63 -7.47 -13.14
C THR A 160 9.68 -6.92 -14.10
N PRO A 161 10.89 -7.51 -14.20
CA PRO A 161 11.87 -7.08 -15.19
C PRO A 161 11.16 -7.04 -16.54
N LYS A 162 11.20 -5.89 -17.22
CA LYS A 162 10.55 -5.74 -18.53
C LYS A 162 11.05 -6.89 -19.39
N LYS A 163 10.19 -7.88 -19.66
CA LYS A 163 10.52 -8.98 -20.58
C LYS A 163 11.03 -8.31 -21.86
N LYS A 164 12.26 -8.68 -22.27
CA LYS A 164 12.88 -8.17 -23.50
C LYS A 164 11.85 -8.41 -24.62
N LYS A 165 11.28 -7.33 -25.16
CA LYS A 165 10.25 -7.47 -26.20
C LYS A 165 10.91 -8.14 -27.40
N LEU A 166 10.24 -9.15 -27.96
CA LEU A 166 10.69 -9.85 -29.16
C LEU A 166 10.99 -8.82 -30.25
N GLY A 167 12.25 -8.74 -30.70
CA GLY A 167 12.70 -7.74 -31.68
C GLY A 167 12.97 -6.33 -31.12
N ASP A 168 13.36 -6.20 -29.85
CA ASP A 168 13.83 -4.92 -29.29
C ASP A 168 14.97 -4.34 -30.15
N GLN A 169 14.69 -3.19 -30.79
CA GLN A 169 15.63 -2.50 -31.67
C GLN A 169 16.86 -1.97 -30.94
N ARG A 170 16.92 -2.09 -29.60
CA ARG A 170 18.08 -1.75 -28.79
C ARG A 170 19.19 -2.79 -28.85
N ASP A 171 18.89 -4.03 -29.27
CA ASP A 171 19.90 -5.08 -29.37
C ASP A 171 20.85 -4.82 -30.56
N PRO A 172 22.19 -4.81 -30.36
CA PRO A 172 23.15 -4.57 -31.43
C PRO A 172 23.01 -5.55 -32.61
N ALA A 173 22.64 -6.81 -32.36
CA ALA A 173 22.44 -7.80 -33.42
C ALA A 173 21.23 -7.46 -34.31
N VAL A 174 20.14 -6.97 -33.71
CA VAL A 174 18.95 -6.53 -34.44
C VAL A 174 19.21 -5.27 -35.28
N LYS A 175 20.04 -4.36 -34.78
CA LYS A 175 20.46 -3.18 -35.55
C LYS A 175 21.33 -3.56 -36.75
N ALA A 176 22.33 -4.42 -36.54
CA ALA A 176 23.23 -4.88 -37.59
C ALA A 176 22.44 -5.56 -38.73
N TYR A 177 21.50 -6.46 -38.40
CA TYR A 177 20.67 -7.12 -39.41
C TYR A 177 19.76 -6.14 -40.17
N ASN A 178 19.15 -5.17 -39.48
CA ASN A 178 18.31 -4.17 -40.16
C ASN A 178 19.12 -3.24 -41.07
N GLN A 179 20.35 -2.91 -40.68
CA GLN A 179 21.28 -2.15 -41.52
C GLN A 179 21.66 -2.95 -42.77
N LEU A 180 22.08 -4.20 -42.58
CA LEU A 180 22.39 -5.12 -43.67
C LEU A 180 21.20 -5.27 -44.64
N ARG A 181 19.98 -5.41 -44.12
CA ARG A 181 18.77 -5.50 -44.95
C ARG A 181 18.51 -4.22 -45.76
N ARG A 182 18.83 -3.04 -45.21
CA ARG A 182 18.69 -1.77 -45.94
C ARG A 182 19.70 -1.68 -47.09
N GLU A 183 20.93 -2.13 -46.86
CA GLU A 183 21.98 -2.17 -47.89
C GLU A 183 21.69 -3.22 -48.97
N LEU A 184 21.14 -4.37 -48.60
CA LEU A 184 20.67 -5.37 -49.56
C LEU A 184 19.49 -4.85 -50.39
N LYS A 185 18.56 -4.12 -49.76
CA LYS A 185 17.43 -3.50 -50.45
C LYS A 185 17.88 -2.42 -51.44
N SER A 186 18.88 -1.61 -51.09
CA SER A 186 19.42 -0.60 -52.03
C SER A 186 20.13 -1.23 -53.23
N LYS A 187 20.65 -2.46 -53.07
CA LYS A 187 21.21 -3.29 -54.15
C LYS A 187 20.16 -4.10 -54.93
N GLY A 188 18.87 -3.95 -54.61
CA GLY A 188 17.77 -4.62 -55.31
C GLY A 188 17.35 -5.98 -54.74
N TYR A 189 18.00 -6.47 -53.69
CA TYR A 189 17.63 -7.73 -53.04
C TYR A 189 16.48 -7.51 -52.05
N ILE A 190 15.30 -7.99 -52.42
CA ILE A 190 14.09 -7.93 -51.59
C ILE A 190 13.77 -9.34 -51.09
N LYS A 191 13.44 -9.44 -49.79
CA LYS A 191 12.99 -10.69 -49.17
C LYS A 191 11.56 -11.00 -49.60
N ALA A 192 11.29 -12.21 -50.06
CA ALA A 192 9.91 -12.63 -50.32
C ALA A 192 9.12 -12.79 -49.00
N PRO A 193 7.78 -12.62 -49.01
CA PRO A 193 6.95 -12.75 -47.80
C PRO A 193 7.02 -14.13 -47.15
N THR A 194 7.19 -15.18 -47.97
CA THR A 194 7.24 -16.59 -47.56
C THR A 194 8.65 -17.09 -47.23
N GLU A 195 9.68 -16.30 -47.53
CA GLU A 195 11.08 -16.67 -47.36
C GLU A 195 11.56 -16.38 -45.93
N THR A 196 12.22 -17.35 -45.30
CA THR A 196 12.82 -17.14 -43.98
C THR A 196 14.02 -16.20 -44.09
N GLN A 197 14.45 -15.61 -42.97
CA GLN A 197 15.63 -14.74 -42.99
C GLN A 197 16.91 -15.50 -43.35
N LEU A 198 16.98 -16.78 -42.97
CA LEU A 198 18.10 -17.66 -43.28
C LEU A 198 18.12 -18.03 -44.76
N ASP A 199 16.95 -18.34 -45.33
CA ASP A 199 16.83 -18.66 -46.76
C ASP A 199 17.17 -17.44 -47.63
N PHE A 200 16.75 -16.24 -47.20
CA PHE A 200 17.13 -14.99 -47.85
C PHE A 200 18.64 -14.77 -47.84
N ALA A 201 19.31 -14.97 -46.70
CA ALA A 201 20.76 -14.84 -46.59
C ALA A 201 21.48 -15.86 -47.48
N LYS A 202 21.00 -17.12 -47.52
CA LYS A 202 21.56 -18.17 -48.39
C LYS A 202 21.41 -17.84 -49.87
N ARG A 203 20.24 -17.35 -50.29
CA ARG A 203 20.00 -16.97 -51.69
C ARG A 203 20.91 -15.83 -52.13
N VAL A 204 20.97 -14.75 -51.35
CA VAL A 204 21.82 -13.59 -51.65
C VAL A 204 23.31 -13.96 -51.61
N GLY A 205 23.70 -14.82 -50.66
CA GLY A 205 25.07 -15.29 -50.53
C GLY A 205 25.49 -16.30 -51.62
N ALA A 206 24.57 -17.07 -52.19
CA ALA A 206 24.83 -17.91 -53.35
C ALA A 206 25.17 -17.10 -54.60
N GLU A 207 24.59 -15.90 -54.74
CA GLU A 207 24.87 -14.96 -55.82
C GLU A 207 26.15 -14.14 -55.56
N ASN A 208 26.59 -14.00 -54.30
CA ASN A 208 27.78 -13.23 -53.91
C ASN A 208 28.61 -14.02 -52.88
N PRO A 209 29.50 -14.94 -53.32
CA PRO A 209 30.24 -15.83 -52.43
C PRO A 209 31.11 -15.09 -51.40
N GLU A 210 31.63 -13.92 -51.74
CA GLU A 210 32.46 -13.10 -50.84
C GLU A 210 31.69 -12.55 -49.63
N LEU A 211 30.36 -12.40 -49.74
CA LEU A 211 29.52 -11.85 -48.68
C LEU A 211 28.81 -12.94 -47.86
N TYR A 212 28.90 -14.21 -48.29
CA TYR A 212 28.15 -15.32 -47.71
C TYR A 212 28.37 -15.45 -46.20
N ASP A 213 29.63 -15.46 -45.76
CA ASP A 213 29.98 -15.62 -44.34
C ASP A 213 29.46 -14.45 -43.48
N HIS A 214 29.56 -13.22 -43.99
CA HIS A 214 29.10 -12.04 -43.27
C HIS A 214 27.56 -12.00 -43.15
N LEU A 215 26.85 -12.37 -44.23
CA LEU A 215 25.39 -12.48 -44.27
C LEU A 215 24.89 -13.54 -43.29
N MET A 216 25.51 -14.72 -43.30
CA MET A 216 25.14 -15.83 -42.43
C MET A 216 25.41 -15.52 -40.96
N THR A 217 26.56 -14.94 -40.64
CA THR A 217 26.93 -14.57 -39.25
C THR A 217 25.96 -13.54 -38.68
N THR A 218 25.64 -12.49 -39.43
CA THR A 218 24.72 -11.42 -38.98
C THR A 218 23.29 -11.92 -38.83
N THR A 219 22.85 -12.80 -39.73
CA THR A 219 21.51 -13.40 -39.69
C THR A 219 21.37 -14.38 -38.53
N TRP A 220 22.40 -15.18 -38.24
CA TRP A 220 22.43 -16.06 -37.07
C TRP A 220 22.41 -15.29 -35.76
N ALA A 221 23.22 -14.22 -35.65
CA ALA A 221 23.22 -13.36 -34.47
C ALA A 221 21.85 -12.70 -34.23
N TYR A 222 21.12 -12.33 -35.30
CA TYR A 222 19.75 -11.85 -35.20
C TYR A 222 18.80 -12.94 -34.68
N LEU A 223 18.86 -14.15 -35.25
CA LEU A 223 17.96 -15.24 -34.87
C LEU A 223 18.19 -15.66 -33.41
N GLU A 224 19.45 -15.69 -32.96
CA GLU A 224 19.78 -15.95 -31.55
C GLU A 224 19.22 -14.85 -30.64
N ALA A 225 19.42 -13.57 -30.98
CA ALA A 225 18.94 -12.45 -30.19
C ALA A 225 17.40 -12.36 -30.10
N VAL A 226 16.69 -12.84 -31.14
CA VAL A 226 15.23 -12.79 -31.22
C VAL A 226 14.58 -14.05 -30.63
N PHE A 227 15.04 -15.24 -31.00
CA PHE A 227 14.37 -16.51 -30.65
C PHE A 227 14.98 -17.24 -29.46
N ASN A 228 16.24 -16.94 -29.08
CA ASN A 228 16.88 -17.54 -27.92
C ASN A 228 17.40 -16.45 -26.97
N PRO A 229 16.50 -15.70 -26.30
CA PRO A 229 16.93 -14.71 -25.32
C PRO A 229 17.64 -15.45 -24.19
N LYS A 230 18.98 -15.32 -24.11
CA LYS A 230 19.79 -15.86 -23.01
C LYS A 230 19.10 -15.55 -21.68
N SER A 231 18.71 -16.62 -20.98
CA SER A 231 18.02 -16.62 -19.69
C SER A 231 18.82 -15.93 -18.61
#